data_AF-A0A1F9N9G1-F1
#
_entry.id   AF-A0A1F9N9G1-F1
#
_cell.length_a   1.000
_cell.length_b   1.000
_cell.length_c   1.000
_cell.angle_alpha   90.00
_cell.angle_beta   90.00
_cell.angle_gamma   90.00
#
_symmetry.space_group_name_H-M   'P 1'
#
loop_
_entity.id
_entity.type
_entity.pdbx_description
1 polymer ?
#
loop_
_entity_poly.entity_id
_entity_poly.type
_entity_poly.pdbx_seq_one_letter_code
_entity_poly.pdbx_strand_id
1 'polypeptide(L)'
;MGRGPATRPADTLTACMMAGFDLSMNIESLFPYINAVTKKAEMFENPPYIRFEFDHTLCVLHPDKGFASPFDDNVDARDFMMRLMAFLNDIYYGKERITPKYKLFSQADITLILKLLPRTNCNDCGFTTCMAFAAMLGRQQTIPARCPHISRPVQEKAVFPIMDKDGKLLSTLTLNVDNTKNINDLDSARQYIETLQNKIEQLSGMKKDLRDEANRQLQTPLSQREIDVLQMLALGSTNAEIGLLLYISPHTVKSHINHIFNKLGVNSRTQASVWATQHHFV
;
A
#
# COMPACT_ATOMS: atom_id res chain seq x y z
N MET A 1 -9.51 -40.73 11.74
CA MET A 1 -9.82 -39.30 11.99
C MET A 1 -8.52 -38.60 12.36
N GLY A 2 -7.88 -37.98 11.38
CA GLY A 2 -6.64 -37.24 11.59
C GLY A 2 -6.93 -35.88 12.23
N ARG A 3 -6.29 -35.60 13.36
CA ARG A 3 -6.07 -34.23 13.83
C ARG A 3 -4.65 -33.87 13.41
N GLY A 4 -4.54 -32.80 12.62
CA GLY A 4 -3.29 -32.33 12.03
C GLY A 4 -2.27 -31.87 13.08
N PRO A 5 -1.00 -31.71 12.69
CA PRO A 5 0.04 -31.28 13.61
C PRO A 5 -0.22 -29.83 14.03
N ALA A 6 -0.20 -29.62 15.35
CA ALA A 6 -0.40 -28.33 15.99
C ALA A 6 0.65 -27.32 15.51
N THR A 7 0.17 -26.21 14.95
CA THR A 7 0.96 -25.00 14.73
C THR A 7 1.39 -24.45 16.08
N ARG A 8 2.71 -24.35 16.31
CA ARG A 8 3.26 -23.66 17.48
C ARG A 8 2.89 -22.16 17.41
N PRO A 9 2.56 -21.53 18.55
CA PRO A 9 2.29 -20.10 18.62
C PRO A 9 3.57 -19.30 18.31
N ALA A 10 3.38 -18.12 17.73
CA ALA A 10 4.43 -17.16 17.40
C ALA A 10 5.01 -16.54 18.68
N ASP A 11 5.93 -17.24 19.32
CA ASP A 11 6.67 -16.77 20.49
C ASP A 11 8.13 -16.48 20.10
N THR A 12 8.54 -15.22 20.29
CA THR A 12 9.92 -14.70 20.22
C THR A 12 10.67 -14.88 18.90
N LEU A 13 11.00 -13.78 18.24
CA LEU A 13 12.04 -13.72 17.20
C LEU A 13 13.40 -14.04 17.84
N THR A 14 13.67 -15.32 18.09
CA THR A 14 15.03 -15.80 18.35
C THR A 14 15.82 -15.52 17.10
N ALA A 15 16.83 -14.65 17.19
CA ALA A 15 17.67 -14.30 16.06
C ALA A 15 18.46 -15.54 15.61
N CYS A 16 17.93 -16.31 14.67
CA CYS A 16 18.65 -17.41 14.05
C CYS A 16 19.75 -16.87 13.13
N MET A 17 20.93 -17.47 13.20
CA MET A 17 22.06 -17.13 12.34
C MET A 17 21.89 -17.73 10.93
N MET A 18 22.42 -17.04 9.93
CA MET A 18 22.57 -17.52 8.56
C MET A 18 24.05 -17.72 8.27
N ALA A 19 24.42 -18.85 7.66
CA ALA A 19 25.78 -19.09 7.20
C ALA A 19 25.85 -18.91 5.69
N GLY A 20 26.63 -17.93 5.24
CA GLY A 20 27.05 -17.81 3.84
C GLY A 20 28.40 -18.48 3.62
N PHE A 21 28.60 -19.06 2.44
CA PHE A 21 29.84 -19.73 2.07
C PHE A 21 30.12 -19.60 0.58
N ASP A 22 31.41 -19.56 0.23
CA ASP A 22 31.87 -19.56 -1.15
C ASP A 22 32.32 -20.96 -1.56
N LEU A 23 32.11 -21.30 -2.83
CA LEU A 23 32.52 -22.55 -3.45
C LEU A 23 33.68 -22.27 -4.40
N SER A 24 34.76 -23.04 -4.28
CA SER A 24 35.94 -22.88 -5.13
C SER A 24 35.71 -23.31 -6.59
N MET A 25 34.56 -23.92 -6.89
CA MET A 25 34.22 -24.42 -8.21
C MET A 25 32.75 -24.15 -8.55
N ASN A 26 32.47 -24.03 -9.84
CA ASN A 26 31.11 -23.90 -10.36
C ASN A 26 30.36 -25.23 -10.23
N ILE A 27 29.27 -25.25 -9.46
CA ILE A 27 28.42 -26.42 -9.23
C ILE A 27 27.08 -26.39 -9.96
N GLU A 28 26.87 -25.47 -10.92
CA GLU A 28 25.59 -25.35 -11.65
C GLU A 28 25.18 -26.66 -12.34
N SER A 29 26.16 -27.38 -12.90
CA SER A 29 25.95 -28.71 -13.50
C SER A 29 25.42 -29.77 -12.51
N LEU A 30 25.54 -29.53 -11.21
CA LEU A 30 25.07 -30.42 -10.14
C LEU A 30 23.59 -30.20 -9.80
N PHE A 31 23.01 -29.04 -10.15
CA PHE A 31 21.65 -28.67 -9.75
C PHE A 31 20.58 -29.70 -10.19
N PRO A 32 20.57 -30.23 -11.42
CA PRO A 32 19.60 -31.25 -11.83
C PRO A 32 19.68 -32.53 -10.98
N TYR A 33 20.87 -32.87 -10.49
CA TYR A 33 21.09 -34.05 -9.66
C TYR A 33 20.64 -33.82 -8.22
N ILE A 34 20.93 -32.63 -7.66
CA ILE A 34 20.39 -32.21 -6.36
C ILE A 34 18.87 -32.21 -6.39
N ASN A 35 18.27 -31.71 -7.48
CA ASN A 35 16.82 -31.71 -7.69
C ASN A 35 16.22 -33.13 -7.78
N ALA A 36 17.02 -34.11 -8.23
CA ALA A 36 16.60 -35.49 -8.30
C ALA A 36 16.50 -36.13 -6.90
N VAL A 37 17.47 -35.85 -6.04
CA VAL A 37 17.67 -36.50 -4.73
C VAL A 37 16.88 -35.83 -3.61
N THR A 38 16.80 -34.51 -3.60
CA THR A 38 16.15 -33.75 -2.52
C THR A 38 14.64 -33.64 -2.71
N LYS A 39 13.89 -33.68 -1.61
CA LYS A 39 12.43 -33.49 -1.64
C LYS A 39 12.13 -31.99 -1.76
N LYS A 40 11.31 -31.62 -2.75
CA LYS A 40 10.90 -30.21 -3.01
C LYS A 40 12.06 -29.25 -3.35
N ALA A 41 13.10 -29.74 -4.02
CA ALA A 41 14.05 -28.83 -4.66
C ALA A 41 13.39 -28.00 -5.76
N GLU A 42 13.82 -26.76 -5.88
CA GLU A 42 13.37 -25.81 -6.89
C GLU A 42 14.60 -25.20 -7.58
N MET A 43 14.67 -25.34 -8.90
CA MET A 43 15.75 -24.78 -9.72
C MET A 43 15.28 -23.53 -10.46
N PHE A 44 16.16 -22.53 -10.56
CA PHE A 44 15.88 -21.23 -11.19
C PHE A 44 16.99 -20.90 -12.19
N GLU A 45 16.70 -20.17 -13.27
CA GLU A 45 17.66 -19.90 -14.36
C GLU A 45 18.17 -18.45 -14.43
N ASN A 46 17.57 -17.48 -13.71
CA ASN A 46 17.91 -16.06 -13.87
C ASN A 46 17.83 -15.28 -12.54
N PRO A 47 18.93 -15.18 -11.76
CA PRO A 47 20.21 -15.89 -11.91
C PRO A 47 20.08 -17.39 -11.57
N PRO A 48 21.02 -18.26 -12.01
CA PRO A 48 20.96 -19.68 -11.71
C PRO A 48 21.13 -19.93 -10.20
N TYR A 49 20.19 -20.67 -9.62
CA TYR A 49 20.33 -21.24 -8.28
C TYR A 49 19.39 -22.42 -8.06
N ILE A 50 19.72 -23.25 -7.07
CA ILE A 50 18.83 -24.28 -6.55
C ILE A 50 18.52 -24.02 -5.08
N ARG A 51 17.25 -24.18 -4.72
CA ARG A 51 16.73 -24.07 -3.36
C ARG A 51 16.21 -25.42 -2.92
N PHE A 52 16.59 -25.87 -1.73
CA PHE A 52 16.10 -27.13 -1.15
C PHE A 52 16.22 -27.14 0.37
N GLU A 53 15.54 -28.07 1.03
CA GLU A 53 15.68 -28.32 2.46
C GLU A 53 16.58 -29.54 2.70
N PHE A 54 17.53 -29.42 3.62
CA PHE A 54 18.43 -30.49 4.03
C PHE A 54 18.62 -30.40 5.55
N ASP A 55 18.42 -31.49 6.28
CA ASP A 55 18.45 -31.52 7.75
C ASP A 55 17.67 -30.36 8.41
N HIS A 56 16.42 -30.13 7.98
CA HIS A 56 15.55 -29.03 8.45
C HIS A 56 16.09 -27.62 8.23
N THR A 57 17.16 -27.49 7.45
CA THR A 57 17.82 -26.23 7.12
C THR A 57 17.55 -25.89 5.67
N LEU A 58 17.12 -24.66 5.41
CA LEU A 58 16.94 -24.16 4.05
C LEU A 58 18.30 -23.88 3.43
N CYS A 59 18.58 -24.50 2.29
CA CYS A 59 19.78 -24.29 1.49
C CYS A 59 19.44 -23.56 0.20
N VAL A 60 20.26 -22.57 -0.15
CA VAL A 60 20.24 -21.91 -1.46
C VAL A 60 21.65 -21.92 -2.03
N LEU A 61 21.83 -22.59 -3.17
CA LEU A 61 23.11 -22.72 -3.84
C LEU A 61 23.08 -22.01 -5.19
N HIS A 62 23.98 -21.05 -5.34
CA HIS A 62 24.39 -20.46 -6.61
C HIS A 62 25.57 -21.26 -7.20
N PRO A 63 26.01 -20.97 -8.44
CA PRO A 63 27.11 -21.72 -9.05
C PRO A 63 28.39 -21.71 -8.22
N ASP A 64 28.73 -20.59 -7.59
CA ASP A 64 30.02 -20.32 -6.93
C ASP A 64 29.89 -20.01 -5.43
N LYS A 65 28.68 -20.04 -4.87
CA LYS A 65 28.42 -19.71 -3.47
C LYS A 65 27.09 -20.26 -3.00
N GLY A 66 26.85 -20.21 -1.71
CA GLY A 66 25.55 -20.57 -1.15
C GLY A 66 25.32 -19.96 0.22
N PHE A 67 24.12 -20.20 0.73
CA PHE A 67 23.81 -19.94 2.12
C PHE A 67 22.85 -20.97 2.67
N ALA A 68 22.89 -21.13 3.99
CA ALA A 68 22.00 -21.99 4.74
C ALA A 68 21.50 -21.32 6.01
N SER A 69 20.28 -21.64 6.44
CA SER A 69 19.62 -21.08 7.63
C SER A 69 18.41 -21.94 8.01
N PRO A 70 18.02 -22.02 9.31
CA PRO A 70 18.59 -21.34 10.47
C PRO A 70 19.72 -22.12 11.18
N PHE A 71 20.55 -21.40 11.94
CA PHE A 71 21.53 -21.98 12.89
C PHE A 71 21.46 -21.29 14.25
N ASP A 72 21.76 -22.04 15.31
CA ASP A 72 21.82 -21.49 16.67
C ASP A 72 23.15 -20.76 16.94
N ASP A 73 24.27 -21.29 16.43
CA ASP A 73 25.60 -20.72 16.59
C ASP A 73 26.58 -21.11 15.46
N ASN A 74 27.83 -20.66 15.58
CA ASN A 74 28.89 -20.96 14.59
C ASN A 74 29.35 -22.42 14.59
N VAL A 75 29.16 -23.17 15.68
CA VAL A 75 29.54 -24.59 15.76
C VAL A 75 28.51 -25.42 15.00
N ASP A 76 27.22 -25.18 15.25
CA ASP A 76 26.11 -25.78 14.52
C ASP A 76 26.22 -25.54 13.01
N ALA A 77 26.48 -24.28 12.61
CA ALA A 77 26.71 -23.93 11.21
C ALA A 77 27.88 -24.71 10.59
N ARG A 78 29.01 -24.86 11.29
CA ARG A 78 30.17 -25.62 10.78
C ARG A 78 29.88 -27.10 10.65
N ASP A 79 29.21 -27.69 11.64
CA ASP A 79 28.82 -29.10 11.63
C ASP A 79 27.84 -29.39 10.49
N PHE A 80 26.88 -28.49 10.27
CA PHE A 80 26.00 -28.54 9.11
C PHE A 80 26.77 -28.47 7.80
N MET A 81 27.72 -27.54 7.66
CA MET A 81 28.53 -27.41 6.46
C MET A 81 29.31 -28.68 6.13
N MET A 82 29.86 -29.38 7.13
CA MET A 82 30.51 -30.68 6.91
C MET A 82 29.56 -31.72 6.33
N ARG A 83 28.31 -31.80 6.84
CA ARG A 83 27.28 -32.71 6.32
C ARG A 83 26.82 -32.33 4.92
N LEU A 84 26.59 -31.04 4.68
CA LEU A 84 26.20 -30.53 3.35
C LEU A 84 27.29 -30.84 2.31
N MET A 85 28.57 -30.63 2.64
CA MET A 85 29.67 -30.94 1.72
C MET A 85 29.78 -32.44 1.44
N ALA A 86 29.60 -33.29 2.46
CA ALA A 86 29.55 -34.74 2.27
C ALA A 86 28.41 -35.14 1.33
N PHE A 87 27.22 -34.55 1.51
CA PHE A 87 26.06 -34.77 0.65
C PHE A 87 26.30 -34.33 -0.81
N LEU A 88 26.83 -33.13 -1.02
CA LEU A 88 27.14 -32.63 -2.36
C LEU A 88 28.20 -33.48 -3.06
N ASN A 89 29.21 -33.94 -2.33
CA ASN A 89 30.24 -34.84 -2.86
C ASN A 89 29.66 -36.21 -3.22
N ASP A 90 28.78 -36.78 -2.39
CA ASP A 90 28.11 -38.05 -2.70
C ASP A 90 27.29 -37.96 -3.99
N ILE A 91 26.55 -36.86 -4.19
CA ILE A 91 25.86 -36.59 -5.45
C ILE A 91 26.86 -36.45 -6.60
N TYR A 92 27.95 -35.72 -6.40
CA TYR A 92 28.95 -35.46 -7.44
C TYR A 92 29.62 -36.74 -7.94
N TYR A 93 30.06 -37.61 -7.04
CA TYR A 93 30.67 -38.90 -7.39
C TYR A 93 29.63 -39.95 -7.82
N GLY A 94 28.38 -39.81 -7.38
CA GLY A 94 27.27 -40.69 -7.71
C GLY A 94 26.45 -40.29 -8.95
N LYS A 95 26.84 -39.24 -9.70
CA LYS A 95 26.07 -38.68 -10.82
C LYS A 95 25.58 -39.71 -11.83
N GLU A 96 26.40 -40.72 -12.13
CA GLU A 96 26.07 -41.77 -13.11
C GLU A 96 24.87 -42.64 -12.68
N ARG A 97 24.59 -42.72 -11.38
CA ARG A 97 23.51 -43.52 -10.79
C ARG A 97 22.23 -42.72 -10.57
N ILE A 98 22.30 -41.39 -10.71
CA ILE A 98 21.20 -40.48 -10.40
C ILE A 98 20.63 -39.96 -11.72
N THR A 99 19.36 -40.26 -11.98
CA THR A 99 18.66 -39.66 -13.14
C THR A 99 18.38 -38.17 -12.86
N PRO A 100 19.00 -37.23 -13.60
CA PRO A 100 18.86 -35.80 -13.32
C PRO A 100 17.43 -35.29 -13.57
N LYS A 101 16.95 -34.39 -12.70
CA LYS A 101 15.68 -33.69 -12.88
C LYS A 101 15.92 -32.25 -13.28
N TYR A 102 15.75 -31.96 -14.57
CA TYR A 102 15.86 -30.61 -15.14
C TYR A 102 14.59 -29.77 -14.96
N LYS A 103 13.63 -30.22 -14.14
CA LYS A 103 12.41 -29.47 -13.91
C LYS A 103 12.75 -28.20 -13.14
N LEU A 104 12.83 -27.11 -13.89
CA LEU A 104 12.88 -25.76 -13.34
C LEU A 104 11.60 -25.48 -12.60
N PHE A 105 11.69 -24.61 -11.61
CA PHE A 105 10.53 -23.94 -11.06
C PHE A 105 9.86 -23.18 -12.21
N SER A 106 8.78 -23.76 -12.73
CA SER A 106 8.00 -23.14 -13.79
C SER A 106 7.32 -21.92 -13.17
N GLN A 107 7.55 -20.79 -13.83
CA GLN A 107 7.03 -19.46 -13.52
C GLN A 107 5.64 -19.49 -12.92
N ALA A 108 5.43 -18.57 -11.97
CA ALA A 108 4.18 -18.38 -11.24
C ALA A 108 2.97 -18.66 -12.14
N ASP A 109 2.06 -19.51 -11.65
CA ASP A 109 0.86 -19.92 -12.39
C ASP A 109 0.23 -18.69 -13.04
N ILE A 110 0.18 -18.65 -14.37
CA ILE A 110 -0.32 -17.50 -15.13
C ILE A 110 -1.74 -17.17 -14.66
N THR A 111 -2.50 -18.18 -14.25
CA THR A 111 -3.83 -18.05 -13.66
C THR A 111 -3.79 -17.32 -12.31
N LEU A 112 -2.77 -17.59 -11.49
CA LEU A 112 -2.55 -16.89 -10.23
C LEU A 112 -2.11 -15.45 -10.47
N ILE A 113 -1.19 -15.20 -11.42
CA ILE A 113 -0.80 -13.84 -11.82
C ILE A 113 -2.04 -13.07 -12.30
N LEU A 114 -2.84 -13.66 -13.19
CA LEU A 114 -4.05 -13.05 -13.72
C LEU A 114 -5.06 -12.69 -12.62
N LYS A 115 -5.20 -13.52 -11.58
CA LYS A 115 -6.07 -13.23 -10.42
C LYS A 115 -5.61 -12.02 -9.61
N LEU A 116 -4.31 -11.70 -9.63
CA LEU A 116 -3.73 -10.53 -8.97
C LEU A 116 -3.81 -9.26 -9.83
N LEU A 117 -4.19 -9.37 -11.11
CA LEU A 117 -4.35 -8.22 -12.00
C LEU A 117 -5.74 -7.57 -11.84
N PRO A 118 -5.91 -6.30 -12.25
CA PRO A 118 -7.22 -5.65 -12.32
C PRO A 118 -8.22 -6.34 -13.26
N ARG A 119 -7.74 -7.11 -14.24
CA ARG A 119 -8.54 -7.83 -15.25
C ARG A 119 -9.51 -6.95 -16.06
N THR A 120 -9.16 -5.68 -16.27
CA THR A 120 -9.98 -4.73 -17.03
C THR A 120 -9.79 -4.84 -18.55
N ASN A 121 -8.71 -5.47 -19.02
CA ASN A 121 -8.30 -5.50 -20.43
C ASN A 121 -8.23 -4.11 -21.10
N CYS A 122 -7.92 -3.07 -20.32
CA CYS A 122 -7.88 -1.66 -20.78
C CYS A 122 -6.89 -1.37 -21.92
N ASN A 123 -5.89 -2.23 -22.15
CA ASN A 123 -4.83 -2.05 -23.14
C ASN A 123 -3.84 -0.89 -22.86
N ASP A 124 -3.96 -0.19 -21.74
CA ASP A 124 -3.10 0.96 -21.41
C ASP A 124 -1.61 0.61 -21.23
N CYS A 125 -1.29 -0.66 -20.96
CA CYS A 125 0.08 -1.15 -20.84
C CYS A 125 0.71 -1.61 -22.18
N GLY A 126 -0.04 -1.48 -23.28
CA GLY A 126 0.35 -1.94 -24.63
C GLY A 126 0.10 -3.43 -24.89
N PHE A 127 -0.59 -4.12 -23.98
CA PHE A 127 -0.99 -5.52 -24.16
C PHE A 127 -2.50 -5.62 -24.36
N THR A 128 -2.91 -6.35 -25.40
CA THR A 128 -4.32 -6.50 -25.82
C THR A 128 -5.24 -7.10 -24.75
N THR A 129 -4.70 -7.89 -23.82
CA THR A 129 -5.46 -8.44 -22.69
C THR A 129 -4.59 -8.53 -21.43
N CYS A 130 -5.23 -8.49 -20.26
CA CYS A 130 -4.56 -8.77 -18.98
C CYS A 130 -3.98 -10.19 -18.95
N MET A 131 -4.56 -11.14 -19.70
CA MET A 131 -4.02 -12.49 -19.86
C MET A 131 -2.70 -12.49 -20.64
N ALA A 132 -2.62 -11.72 -21.73
CA ALA A 132 -1.37 -11.55 -22.48
C ALA A 132 -0.31 -10.88 -21.61
N PHE A 133 -0.69 -9.86 -20.83
CA PHE A 133 0.22 -9.23 -19.86
C PHE A 133 0.68 -10.20 -18.77
N ALA A 134 -0.23 -10.99 -18.18
CA ALA A 134 0.07 -12.01 -17.17
C ALA A 134 1.02 -13.09 -17.71
N ALA A 135 0.84 -13.51 -18.96
CA ALA A 135 1.73 -14.49 -19.61
C ALA A 135 3.14 -13.93 -19.78
N MET A 136 3.27 -12.65 -20.16
CA MET A 136 4.57 -11.98 -20.30
C MET A 136 5.23 -11.72 -18.94
N LEU A 137 4.44 -11.44 -17.90
CA LEU A 137 4.91 -11.35 -16.51
C LEU A 137 5.41 -12.69 -16.00
N GLY A 138 4.64 -13.76 -16.23
CA GLY A 138 5.05 -15.13 -15.95
C GLY A 138 6.40 -15.37 -16.58
N ARG A 139 6.54 -15.09 -17.88
CA ARG A 139 7.77 -15.20 -18.68
C ARG A 139 8.92 -14.29 -18.28
N GLN A 140 8.74 -13.39 -17.31
CA GLN A 140 9.72 -12.35 -16.94
C GLN A 140 10.15 -11.46 -18.13
N GLN A 141 9.33 -11.39 -19.19
CA GLN A 141 9.58 -10.56 -20.38
C GLN A 141 9.01 -9.14 -20.23
N THR A 142 8.34 -8.87 -19.12
CA THR A 142 7.83 -7.56 -18.72
C THR A 142 7.87 -7.44 -17.20
N ILE A 143 7.64 -6.24 -16.67
CA ILE A 143 7.60 -5.96 -15.23
C ILE A 143 6.21 -5.49 -14.79
N PRO A 144 5.78 -5.75 -13.53
CA PRO A 144 4.45 -5.36 -13.06
C PRO A 144 4.16 -3.86 -13.21
N ALA A 145 5.19 -3.03 -13.02
CA ALA A 145 5.12 -1.57 -13.14
C ALA A 145 4.74 -1.06 -14.55
N ARG A 146 4.76 -1.92 -15.58
CA ARG A 146 4.31 -1.56 -16.93
C ARG A 146 2.80 -1.44 -17.04
N CYS A 147 2.04 -2.02 -16.10
CA CYS A 147 0.59 -1.77 -16.00
C CYS A 147 0.33 -0.55 -15.11
N PRO A 148 -0.29 0.53 -15.64
CA PRO A 148 -0.56 1.73 -14.85
C PRO A 148 -1.60 1.50 -13.75
N HIS A 149 -2.40 0.43 -13.88
CA HIS A 149 -3.48 0.06 -12.95
C HIS A 149 -3.06 -0.97 -11.90
N ILE A 150 -1.81 -1.44 -11.93
CA ILE A 150 -1.26 -2.23 -10.83
C ILE A 150 -0.67 -1.24 -9.85
N SER A 151 -1.16 -1.27 -8.60
CA SER A 151 -0.58 -0.52 -7.50
C SER A 151 0.93 -0.72 -7.54
N ARG A 152 1.70 0.34 -7.79
CA ARG A 152 3.16 0.24 -7.80
C ARG A 152 3.55 -0.33 -6.44
N PRO A 153 4.20 -1.51 -6.35
CA PRO A 153 5.03 -1.73 -5.19
C PRO A 153 6.11 -0.67 -5.32
N VAL A 154 6.01 0.41 -4.53
CA VAL A 154 7.09 1.37 -4.38
C VAL A 154 8.16 0.64 -3.58
N GLN A 155 8.91 -0.21 -4.28
CA GLN A 155 10.17 -0.72 -3.78
C GLN A 155 11.14 0.44 -3.86
N GLU A 156 11.18 1.24 -2.78
CA GLU A 156 12.26 2.20 -2.63
C GLU A 156 13.51 1.38 -2.35
N LYS A 157 14.45 1.40 -3.29
CA LYS A 157 15.73 0.72 -3.16
C LYS A 157 16.67 1.65 -2.43
N ALA A 158 16.91 1.37 -1.15
CA ALA A 158 17.97 2.04 -0.41
C ALA A 158 19.30 1.33 -0.74
N VAL A 159 20.22 2.05 -1.38
CA VAL A 159 21.54 1.53 -1.77
C VAL A 159 22.58 2.08 -0.81
N PHE A 160 23.24 1.18 -0.08
CA PHE A 160 24.27 1.54 0.89
C PHE A 160 25.65 1.08 0.38
N PRO A 161 26.61 2.00 0.16
CA PRO A 161 27.97 1.62 -0.20
C PRO A 161 28.69 1.00 1.00
N ILE A 162 29.25 -0.19 0.81
CA ILE A 162 30.16 -0.85 1.76
C ILE A 162 31.57 -0.45 1.33
N MET A 163 32.29 0.26 2.20
CA MET A 163 33.64 0.74 1.93
C MET A 163 34.66 0.03 2.82
N ASP A 164 35.91 -0.05 2.36
CA ASP A 164 37.03 -0.50 3.19
C ASP A 164 37.50 0.60 4.15
N LYS A 165 38.53 0.28 4.93
CA LYS A 165 39.10 1.17 5.95
C LYS A 165 39.75 2.44 5.35
N ASP A 166 40.11 2.39 4.07
CA ASP A 166 40.74 3.45 3.30
C ASP A 166 39.70 4.24 2.46
N GLY A 167 38.41 3.93 2.63
CA GLY A 167 37.31 4.61 1.93
C GLY A 167 37.08 4.13 0.51
N LYS A 168 37.63 2.98 0.11
CA LYS A 168 37.42 2.40 -1.21
C LYS A 168 36.15 1.54 -1.21
N LEU A 169 35.29 1.73 -2.22
CA LEU A 169 34.06 0.95 -2.38
C LEU A 169 34.37 -0.54 -2.58
N LEU A 170 33.92 -1.39 -1.66
CA LEU A 170 34.01 -2.85 -1.74
C LEU A 170 32.76 -3.45 -2.41
N SER A 171 31.57 -2.99 -2.05
CA SER A 171 30.30 -3.51 -2.57
C SER A 171 29.14 -2.55 -2.28
N THR A 172 27.93 -2.88 -2.75
CA THR A 172 26.69 -2.14 -2.46
C THR A 172 25.62 -3.07 -1.92
N LEU A 173 25.13 -2.78 -0.72
CA LEU A 173 23.96 -3.43 -0.13
C LEU A 173 22.70 -2.75 -0.67
N THR A 174 21.79 -3.51 -1.30
CA THR A 174 20.50 -2.99 -1.75
C THR A 174 19.40 -3.53 -0.87
N LEU A 175 18.72 -2.66 -0.13
CA LEU A 175 17.55 -3.01 0.68
C LEU A 175 16.28 -2.68 -0.11
N ASN A 176 15.40 -3.67 -0.27
CA ASN A 176 14.07 -3.47 -0.84
C ASN A 176 13.10 -3.17 0.30
N VAL A 177 12.63 -1.93 0.40
CA VAL A 177 11.64 -1.54 1.41
C VAL A 177 10.24 -1.75 0.84
N ASP A 178 9.43 -2.56 1.51
CA ASP A 178 8.03 -2.79 1.14
C ASP A 178 7.11 -1.77 1.82
N ASN A 179 6.75 -0.71 1.08
CA ASN A 179 5.84 0.34 1.56
C ASN A 179 4.35 0.09 1.19
N THR A 180 3.99 -1.11 0.74
CA THR A 180 2.65 -1.41 0.23
C THR A 180 1.54 -1.12 1.26
N LYS A 181 1.78 -1.37 2.55
CA LYS A 181 0.80 -1.05 3.62
C LYS A 181 0.54 0.45 3.75
N ASN A 182 1.59 1.26 3.81
CA ASN A 182 1.47 2.71 4.01
C ASN A 182 0.69 3.39 2.87
N ILE A 183 0.85 2.91 1.64
CA ILE A 183 0.13 3.45 0.47
C ILE A 183 -1.35 3.06 0.53
N ASN A 184 -1.68 1.81 0.86
CA ASN A 184 -3.07 1.38 0.98
C ASN A 184 -3.83 2.15 2.06
N ASP A 185 -3.16 2.46 3.18
CA ASP A 185 -3.72 3.28 4.25
C ASP A 185 -3.94 4.73 3.79
N LEU A 186 -3.01 5.29 3.02
CA LEU A 186 -3.11 6.62 2.40
C LEU A 186 -4.26 6.72 1.37
N ASP A 187 -4.42 5.70 0.52
CA ASP A 187 -5.49 5.66 -0.48
C ASP A 187 -6.86 5.51 0.18
N SER A 188 -6.96 4.68 1.23
CA SER A 188 -8.17 4.53 2.03
C SER A 188 -8.55 5.85 2.72
N ALA A 189 -7.57 6.55 3.29
CA ALA A 189 -7.78 7.87 3.88
C ALA A 189 -8.23 8.91 2.85
N ARG A 190 -7.64 8.90 1.64
CA ARG A 190 -8.05 9.77 0.53
C ARG A 190 -9.50 9.54 0.10
N GLN A 191 -9.90 8.28 -0.11
CA GLN A 191 -11.27 7.93 -0.47
C GLN A 191 -12.27 8.36 0.61
N TYR A 192 -11.89 8.21 1.88
CA TYR A 192 -12.72 8.66 3.00
C TYR A 192 -12.89 10.18 3.02
N ILE A 193 -11.81 10.94 2.80
CA ILE A 193 -11.86 12.41 2.70
C ILE A 193 -12.78 12.85 1.56
N GLU A 194 -12.65 12.26 0.37
CA GLU A 194 -13.49 12.58 -0.78
C GLU A 194 -14.98 12.29 -0.49
N THR A 195 -15.27 11.17 0.16
CA THR A 195 -16.63 10.84 0.58
C THR A 195 -17.20 11.86 1.57
N LEU A 196 -16.41 12.30 2.55
CA LEU A 196 -16.83 13.33 3.51
C LEU A 196 -17.07 14.68 2.83
N GLN A 197 -16.21 15.07 1.89
CA GLN A 197 -16.37 16.31 1.12
C GLN A 197 -17.69 16.31 0.34
N ASN A 198 -17.99 15.23 -0.39
CA ASN A 198 -19.25 15.08 -1.11
C ASN A 198 -20.47 15.17 -0.17
N LYS A 199 -20.37 14.58 1.02
CA LYS A 199 -21.46 14.62 2.00
C LYS A 199 -21.66 16.00 2.61
N ILE A 200 -20.57 16.74 2.86
CA ILE A 200 -20.62 18.15 3.28
C ILE A 200 -21.28 18.99 2.19
N GLU A 201 -20.91 18.79 0.93
CA GLU A 201 -21.51 19.52 -0.19
C GLU A 201 -23.01 19.26 -0.29
N GLN A 202 -23.44 17.99 -0.20
CA GLN A 202 -24.86 17.63 -0.17
C GLN A 202 -25.62 18.28 0.99
N LEU A 203 -25.08 18.22 2.21
CA LEU A 203 -25.71 18.83 3.39
C LEU A 203 -25.78 20.35 3.26
N SER A 204 -24.75 20.98 2.70
CA SER A 204 -24.73 22.42 2.44
C SER A 204 -25.78 22.83 1.40
N GLY A 205 -25.96 22.02 0.35
CA GLY A 205 -27.02 22.19 -0.65
C GLY A 205 -28.41 22.07 -0.05
N MET A 206 -28.68 21.02 0.72
CA MET A 206 -29.96 20.82 1.40
C MET A 206 -30.32 21.97 2.34
N LYS A 207 -29.33 22.47 3.10
CA LYS A 207 -29.54 23.62 4.00
C LYS A 207 -29.88 24.90 3.21
N LYS A 208 -29.21 25.11 2.07
CA LYS A 208 -29.48 26.23 1.17
C LYS A 208 -30.90 26.17 0.61
N ASP A 209 -31.35 24.99 0.19
CA ASP A 209 -32.70 24.80 -0.36
C ASP A 209 -33.78 25.10 0.69
N LEU A 210 -33.60 24.62 1.92
CA LEU A 210 -34.51 24.88 3.04
C LEU A 210 -34.59 26.37 3.37
N ARG A 211 -33.44 27.06 3.40
CA ARG A 211 -33.36 28.50 3.62
C ARG A 211 -34.05 29.28 2.51
N ASP A 212 -33.78 28.93 1.25
CA ASP A 212 -34.32 29.62 0.08
C ASP A 212 -35.84 29.42 -0.01
N GLU A 213 -36.36 28.25 0.42
CA GLU A 213 -37.80 27.99 0.56
C GLU A 213 -38.43 28.84 1.68
N ALA A 214 -37.83 28.88 2.87
CA ALA A 214 -38.32 29.74 3.95
C ALA A 214 -38.34 31.22 3.55
N ASN A 215 -37.37 31.69 2.77
CA ASN A 215 -37.33 33.06 2.26
C ASN A 215 -38.47 33.35 1.27
N ARG A 216 -38.86 32.37 0.44
CA ARG A 216 -39.98 32.49 -0.51
C ARG A 216 -41.35 32.56 0.18
N GLN A 217 -41.47 31.98 1.37
CA GLN A 217 -42.72 31.98 2.14
C GLN A 217 -43.00 33.32 2.85
N LEU A 218 -42.00 34.21 2.92
CA LEU A 218 -42.21 35.57 3.42
C LEU A 218 -43.07 36.38 2.46
N GLN A 219 -43.93 37.25 3.00
CA GLN A 219 -44.70 38.21 2.20
C GLN A 219 -43.80 39.10 1.34
N THR A 220 -42.59 39.39 1.82
CA THR A 220 -41.56 40.06 1.05
C THR A 220 -40.23 39.35 1.31
N PRO A 221 -39.63 38.69 0.31
CA PRO A 221 -38.36 38.01 0.48
C PRO A 221 -37.24 38.95 0.95
N LEU A 222 -36.34 38.39 1.77
CA LEU A 222 -35.09 39.03 2.12
C LEU A 222 -34.17 39.06 0.89
N SER A 223 -33.53 40.20 0.68
CA SER A 223 -32.41 40.34 -0.26
C SER A 223 -31.19 39.59 0.25
N GLN A 224 -30.25 39.27 -0.64
CA GLN A 224 -29.00 38.61 -0.26
C GLN A 224 -28.28 39.36 0.86
N ARG A 225 -28.34 40.70 0.84
CA ARG A 225 -27.70 41.53 1.85
C ARG A 225 -28.38 41.46 3.22
N GLU A 226 -29.69 41.37 3.24
CA GLU A 226 -30.47 41.19 4.47
C GLU A 226 -30.26 39.77 5.03
N ILE A 227 -30.08 38.76 4.17
CA ILE A 227 -29.72 37.40 4.58
C ILE A 227 -28.36 37.41 5.29
N ASP A 228 -27.33 37.99 4.67
CA ASP A 228 -25.99 38.06 5.27
C ASP A 228 -26.02 38.76 6.64
N VAL A 229 -26.78 39.87 6.75
CA VAL A 229 -26.97 40.59 8.02
C VAL A 229 -27.72 39.74 9.05
N LEU A 230 -28.77 39.02 8.65
CA LEU A 230 -29.55 38.15 9.53
C LEU A 230 -28.72 36.97 10.07
N GLN A 231 -27.86 36.37 9.25
CA GLN A 231 -26.98 35.28 9.65
C GLN A 231 -25.99 35.73 10.73
N MET A 232 -25.31 36.85 10.49
CA MET A 232 -24.37 37.43 11.46
C MET A 232 -25.08 37.91 12.74
N LEU A 233 -26.30 38.41 12.59
CA LEU A 233 -27.15 38.79 13.73
C LEU A 233 -27.49 37.59 14.61
N ALA A 234 -27.83 36.45 13.99
CA ALA A 234 -28.17 35.20 14.65
C ALA A 234 -26.95 34.51 15.28
N LEU A 235 -25.74 34.70 14.73
CA LEU A 235 -24.47 34.32 15.36
C LEU A 235 -24.07 35.20 16.55
N GLY A 236 -24.83 36.27 16.85
CA GLY A 236 -24.61 37.14 18.00
C GLY A 236 -23.74 38.37 17.72
N SER A 237 -23.35 38.62 16.46
CA SER A 237 -22.43 39.73 16.14
C SER A 237 -23.04 41.11 16.34
N THR A 238 -22.31 42.05 16.94
CA THR A 238 -22.77 43.43 17.14
C THR A 238 -22.91 44.19 15.81
N ASN A 239 -23.68 45.29 15.78
CA ASN A 239 -23.82 46.08 14.55
C ASN A 239 -22.48 46.62 14.02
N ALA A 240 -21.51 46.86 14.90
CA ALA A 240 -20.16 47.27 14.53
C ALA A 240 -19.40 46.12 13.87
N GLU A 241 -19.47 44.90 14.44
CA GLU A 241 -18.85 43.69 13.87
C GLU A 241 -19.47 43.30 12.52
N ILE A 242 -20.80 43.35 12.42
CA ILE A 242 -21.50 43.10 11.14
C ILE A 242 -21.06 44.14 10.10
N GLY A 243 -20.95 45.41 10.49
CA GLY A 243 -20.49 46.48 9.59
C GLY A 243 -19.08 46.24 9.08
N LEU A 244 -18.18 45.80 9.97
CA LEU A 244 -16.81 45.44 9.64
C LEU A 244 -16.76 44.25 8.67
N LEU A 245 -17.44 43.15 9.00
CA LEU A 245 -17.38 41.89 8.25
C LEU A 245 -18.05 41.99 6.88
N LEU A 246 -19.05 42.86 6.76
CA LEU A 246 -19.77 43.10 5.51
C LEU A 246 -19.24 44.33 4.75
N TYR A 247 -18.29 45.11 5.28
CA TYR A 247 -17.81 46.35 4.64
C TYR A 247 -18.91 47.41 4.43
N ILE A 248 -19.77 47.62 5.43
CA ILE A 248 -20.82 48.66 5.44
C ILE A 248 -20.85 49.41 6.76
N SER A 249 -21.40 50.62 6.77
CA SER A 249 -21.46 51.40 8.00
C SER A 249 -22.40 50.74 9.04
N PRO A 250 -22.12 50.84 10.35
CA PRO A 250 -23.01 50.34 11.40
C PRO A 250 -24.43 50.96 11.32
N HIS A 251 -24.53 52.18 10.79
CA HIS A 251 -25.81 52.84 10.50
C HIS A 251 -26.58 52.11 9.40
N THR A 252 -25.90 51.71 8.32
CA THR A 252 -26.48 50.89 7.25
C THR A 252 -26.92 49.53 7.76
N VAL A 253 -26.14 48.89 8.64
CA VAL A 253 -26.53 47.64 9.32
C VAL A 253 -27.82 47.83 10.10
N LYS A 254 -27.94 48.91 10.89
CA LYS A 254 -29.17 49.22 11.64
C LYS A 254 -30.39 49.36 10.71
N SER A 255 -30.21 50.01 9.55
CA SER A 255 -31.27 50.11 8.53
C SER A 255 -31.68 48.72 8.02
N HIS A 256 -30.73 47.87 7.67
CA HIS A 256 -31.01 46.50 7.22
C HIS A 256 -31.74 45.68 8.29
N ILE A 257 -31.35 45.79 9.57
CA ILE A 257 -32.03 45.12 10.68
C ILE A 257 -33.49 45.56 10.81
N ASN A 258 -33.77 46.86 10.68
CA ASN A 258 -35.15 47.36 10.71
C ASN A 258 -35.98 46.81 9.56
N HIS A 259 -35.42 46.74 8.34
CA HIS A 259 -36.11 46.13 7.20
C HIS A 259 -36.36 44.64 7.42
N ILE A 260 -35.38 43.91 7.96
CA ILE A 260 -35.51 42.49 8.32
C ILE A 260 -36.63 42.31 9.35
N PHE A 261 -36.69 43.11 10.41
CA PHE A 261 -37.74 43.02 11.44
C PHE A 261 -39.13 43.20 10.85
N ASN A 262 -39.30 44.19 9.97
CA ASN A 262 -40.56 44.42 9.27
C ASN A 262 -40.94 43.25 8.36
N LYS A 263 -39.98 42.68 7.61
CA LYS A 263 -40.23 41.56 6.69
C LYS A 263 -40.52 40.24 7.42
N LEU A 264 -39.91 40.04 8.59
CA LEU A 264 -40.10 38.85 9.43
C LEU A 264 -41.30 38.98 10.40
N GLY A 265 -41.83 40.19 10.59
CA GLY A 265 -42.90 40.47 11.55
C GLY A 265 -42.47 40.34 13.02
N VAL A 266 -41.19 40.60 13.32
CA VAL A 266 -40.61 40.47 14.66
C VAL A 266 -40.19 41.83 15.22
N ASN A 267 -40.13 41.96 16.55
CA ASN A 267 -39.89 43.24 17.22
C ASN A 267 -38.56 43.31 17.99
N SER A 268 -37.81 42.21 18.03
CA SER A 268 -36.54 42.16 18.76
C SER A 268 -35.49 41.35 18.02
N ARG A 269 -34.24 41.70 18.31
CA ARG A 269 -33.06 40.99 17.83
C ARG A 269 -33.10 39.50 18.19
N THR A 270 -33.48 39.17 19.43
CA THR A 270 -33.59 37.78 19.89
C THR A 270 -34.64 37.01 19.11
N GLN A 271 -35.81 37.61 18.84
CA GLN A 271 -36.84 36.98 18.01
C GLN A 271 -36.35 36.73 16.57
N ALA A 272 -35.63 37.69 15.98
CA ALA A 272 -35.03 37.52 14.66
C ALA A 272 -33.97 36.41 14.65
N SER A 273 -33.13 36.32 15.69
CA SER A 273 -32.13 35.26 15.83
C SER A 273 -32.79 33.87 15.94
N VAL A 274 -33.83 33.74 16.77
CA VAL A 274 -34.60 32.48 16.91
C VAL A 274 -35.25 32.10 15.58
N TRP A 275 -35.86 33.06 14.89
CA TRP A 275 -36.47 32.82 13.59
C TRP A 275 -35.45 32.31 12.58
N ALA A 276 -34.27 32.93 12.50
CA ALA A 276 -33.19 32.54 11.59
C ALA A 276 -32.72 31.09 11.86
N THR A 277 -32.58 30.70 13.12
CA THR A 277 -32.22 29.31 13.50
C THR A 277 -33.30 28.31 13.12
N GLN A 278 -34.58 28.63 13.37
CA GLN A 278 -35.71 27.77 13.05
C GLN A 278 -35.88 27.53 11.54
N HIS A 279 -35.45 28.49 10.73
CA HIS A 279 -35.60 28.46 9.27
C HIS A 279 -34.27 28.21 8.53
N HIS A 280 -33.27 27.65 9.23
CA HIS A 280 -31.99 27.19 8.65
C HIS A 280 -31.12 28.28 7.99
N PHE A 281 -31.29 29.53 8.40
CA PHE A 281 -30.39 30.61 7.98
C PHE A 281 -29.02 30.49 8.68
N VAL A 282 -28.95 29.85 9.85
CA VAL A 282 -27.70 29.59 10.60
C VAL A 282 -27.50 28.11 10.89
#